data_AF-A0A932R2V2-F1
#
_entry.id   AF-A0A932R2V2-F1
#
_cell.length_a   1.000
_cell.length_b   1.000
_cell.length_c   1.000
_cell.angle_alpha   90.00
_cell.angle_beta   90.00
_cell.angle_gamma   90.00
#
_symmetry.space_group_name_H-M   'P 1'
#
loop_
_entity.id
_entity.type
_entity.pdbx_description
1 polymer ?
#
loop_
_entity_poly.entity_id
_entity_poly.type
_entity_poly.pdbx_seq_one_letter_code
_entity_poly.pdbx_strand_id
1 'polypeptide(L)'
;MKEKNFDFILDKAGTKNEQQVSAISPKEILDEHTEELIAENDRLDARMTELKKKFGIYGLVVQKEFVDDETFGMFVEKWLRRVRKETDYLKPLDALGIRIFCEDLENQPSFPGIDIQFDVKSIRQENIKKLAGIGGLAKWREKKLEVVISKPLLREQVYNFMVDGKLDFASAAVIHELIHHEHFNRNKDVTFVATEVQAHFSGLFYYGNDFSPTDIVDVLTKEEASYNFDKVLVKKVIRAVVVLYGLGVDYNTVASLIADSTWDNKTNRYDPIESVAEERLKELGLDALDEKGLDYLYRLHAENQQLKARIALYELIDEVFTLDTLKGAKIETAGQKIMMPIQFDEDGKPMKDFPPIYQSCITPVSEEFPYDGDKIKTGVIFGPVPHGKEVTFRIGRFQNNEGEEPGATWARNDFEVNYLLDTIKSQSSKINFEEKRVFFFNYARLADLGRIDENFVKVFNVLVTQEEDRAALFRTYIQAMEESYRLALESIEESRANRPGWSLDKNNEKRIEVYGAWVSAYENLKEVFGPTFKKAAGESDDVVERLKYLLSFKDKIDTSLYN
;
A
#
# COMPACT_ATOMS: atom_id res chain seq x y z
N MET A 1 48.07 -36.44 8.78
CA MET A 1 47.18 -35.57 9.59
C MET A 1 47.65 -34.14 9.38
N LYS A 2 46.96 -33.23 8.70
CA LYS A 2 45.62 -33.22 8.11
C LYS A 2 45.73 -32.40 6.80
N GLU A 3 45.62 -33.07 5.67
CA GLU A 3 44.97 -32.53 4.47
C GLU A 3 43.46 -32.66 4.71
N LYS A 4 42.70 -31.61 4.41
CA LYS A 4 41.29 -31.58 3.97
C LYS A 4 40.70 -30.20 4.22
N ASN A 5 40.39 -29.49 3.14
CA ASN A 5 39.12 -28.80 2.88
C ASN A 5 39.31 -27.74 1.79
N PHE A 6 39.27 -28.16 0.51
CA PHE A 6 39.13 -27.25 -0.64
C PHE A 6 38.44 -27.96 -1.82
N ASP A 7 37.30 -28.62 -1.56
CA ASP A 7 36.57 -29.40 -2.59
C ASP A 7 35.06 -29.08 -2.69
N PHE A 8 34.56 -27.94 -2.18
CA PHE A 8 33.10 -27.72 -2.19
C PHE A 8 32.56 -26.80 -3.30
N ILE A 9 33.40 -26.27 -4.21
CA ILE A 9 32.93 -25.45 -5.34
C ILE A 9 33.63 -25.89 -6.63
N LEU A 10 33.52 -27.16 -7.04
CA LEU A 10 33.82 -27.56 -8.44
C LEU A 10 33.08 -28.84 -8.90
N ASP A 11 32.29 -29.52 -8.06
CA ASP A 11 31.73 -30.84 -8.38
C ASP A 11 30.31 -30.83 -9.00
N LYS A 12 30.05 -29.94 -9.97
CA LYS A 12 28.85 -30.01 -10.83
C LYS A 12 29.10 -29.84 -12.33
N ALA A 13 30.35 -29.87 -12.77
CA ALA A 13 30.68 -30.05 -14.19
C ALA A 13 31.19 -31.49 -14.38
N GLY A 14 30.31 -32.37 -14.86
CA GLY A 14 30.60 -33.79 -15.05
C GLY A 14 31.86 -34.03 -15.87
N THR A 15 32.68 -34.95 -15.38
CA THR A 15 33.89 -35.50 -15.98
C THR A 15 33.76 -35.81 -17.48
N LYS A 16 34.64 -35.23 -18.30
CA LYS A 16 35.48 -35.95 -19.27
C LYS A 16 36.56 -35.04 -19.88
N ASN A 17 37.75 -35.63 -19.99
CA ASN A 17 38.99 -35.18 -20.65
C ASN A 17 39.94 -34.31 -19.84
N GLU A 18 40.97 -34.97 -19.32
CA GLU A 18 42.29 -34.42 -19.03
C GLU A 18 42.88 -33.79 -20.30
N GLN A 19 42.71 -32.48 -20.46
CA GLN A 19 43.50 -31.65 -21.38
C GLN A 19 43.46 -30.20 -20.87
N GLN A 20 44.62 -29.70 -20.41
CA GLN A 20 44.95 -28.29 -20.14
C GLN A 20 43.76 -27.39 -19.76
N VAL A 21 43.30 -27.46 -18.50
CA VAL A 21 42.49 -26.37 -17.95
C VAL A 21 43.45 -25.28 -17.53
N SER A 22 43.60 -24.28 -18.40
CA SER A 22 44.10 -22.94 -18.07
C SER A 22 43.53 -22.52 -16.72
N ALA A 23 44.36 -22.13 -15.76
CA ALA A 23 43.89 -21.60 -14.49
C ALA A 23 43.14 -20.29 -14.76
N ILE A 24 41.81 -20.37 -14.88
CA ILE A 24 40.94 -19.21 -15.02
C ILE A 24 41.18 -18.34 -13.80
N SER A 25 41.51 -17.08 -14.03
CA SER A 25 41.77 -16.13 -12.95
C SER A 25 40.47 -15.80 -12.21
N PRO A 26 40.50 -15.53 -10.90
CA PRO A 26 39.32 -15.09 -10.13
C PRO A 26 38.58 -13.90 -10.76
N LYS A 27 39.30 -13.06 -11.51
CA LYS A 27 38.75 -11.94 -12.26
C LYS A 27 37.89 -12.38 -13.45
N GLU A 28 38.35 -13.37 -14.22
CA GLU A 28 37.56 -13.94 -15.32
C GLU A 28 36.28 -14.61 -14.80
N ILE A 29 36.32 -15.24 -13.62
CA ILE A 29 35.13 -15.80 -12.95
C ILE A 29 34.13 -14.70 -12.56
N LEU A 30 34.62 -13.56 -12.04
CA LEU A 30 33.77 -12.42 -11.69
C LEU A 30 33.16 -11.76 -12.93
N ASP A 31 33.93 -11.64 -14.02
CA ASP A 31 33.45 -11.08 -15.28
C ASP A 31 32.36 -11.98 -15.90
N GLU A 32 32.60 -13.29 -15.98
CA GLU A 32 31.59 -14.27 -16.45
C GLU A 32 30.33 -14.24 -15.58
N HIS A 33 30.48 -14.22 -14.25
CA HIS A 33 29.34 -14.15 -13.33
C HIS A 33 28.54 -12.85 -13.47
N THR A 34 29.22 -11.74 -13.76
CA THR A 34 28.57 -10.45 -14.05
C THR A 34 27.71 -10.54 -15.30
N GLU A 35 28.26 -11.08 -16.39
CA GLU A 35 27.52 -11.24 -17.65
C GLU A 35 26.31 -12.17 -17.48
N GLU A 36 26.44 -13.26 -16.72
CA GLU A 36 25.33 -14.17 -16.39
C GLU A 36 24.21 -13.45 -15.63
N LEU A 37 24.54 -12.66 -14.62
CA LEU A 37 23.56 -11.93 -13.82
C LEU A 37 22.84 -10.85 -14.63
N ILE A 38 23.55 -10.17 -15.54
CA ILE A 38 22.95 -9.16 -16.44
C ILE A 38 22.00 -9.83 -17.42
N ALA A 39 22.44 -10.90 -18.09
CA ALA A 39 21.61 -11.63 -19.04
C ALA A 39 20.38 -12.24 -18.36
N GLU A 40 20.53 -12.72 -17.12
CA GLU A 40 19.41 -13.18 -16.32
C GLU A 40 18.44 -12.04 -15.97
N ASN A 41 18.94 -10.87 -15.57
CA ASN A 41 18.13 -9.70 -15.25
C ASN A 41 17.29 -9.27 -16.45
N ASP A 42 17.90 -9.12 -17.63
CA ASP A 42 17.22 -8.78 -18.89
C ASP A 42 16.10 -9.79 -19.20
N ARG A 43 16.36 -11.09 -19.00
CA ARG A 43 15.37 -12.16 -19.21
C ARG A 43 14.21 -12.06 -18.21
N LEU A 44 14.51 -11.83 -16.94
CA LEU A 44 13.51 -11.71 -15.88
C LEU A 44 12.65 -10.46 -16.08
N ASP A 45 13.23 -9.33 -16.49
CA ASP A 45 12.50 -8.10 -16.77
C ASP A 45 11.59 -8.21 -17.98
N ALA A 46 12.04 -8.86 -19.05
CA ALA A 46 11.20 -9.18 -20.20
C ALA A 46 10.00 -10.04 -19.76
N ARG A 47 10.25 -11.09 -18.96
CA ARG A 47 9.21 -11.98 -18.44
C ARG A 47 8.23 -11.25 -17.52
N MET A 48 8.74 -10.41 -16.61
CA MET A 48 7.92 -9.60 -15.71
C MET A 48 7.05 -8.62 -16.49
N THR A 49 7.57 -8.02 -17.56
CA THR A 49 6.82 -7.11 -18.44
C THR A 49 5.65 -7.83 -19.12
N GLU A 50 5.82 -9.07 -19.56
CA GLU A 50 4.73 -9.89 -20.08
C GLU A 50 3.66 -10.18 -19.02
N LEU A 51 4.08 -10.60 -17.83
CA LEU A 51 3.17 -10.96 -16.74
C LEU A 51 2.41 -9.74 -16.20
N LYS A 52 3.04 -8.57 -16.13
CA LYS A 52 2.41 -7.30 -15.73
C LYS A 52 1.25 -6.91 -16.65
N LYS A 53 1.25 -7.30 -17.92
CA LYS A 53 0.08 -7.06 -18.81
C LYS A 53 -1.19 -7.77 -18.33
N LYS A 54 -1.03 -8.86 -17.56
CA LYS A 54 -2.14 -9.62 -16.96
C LYS A 54 -2.45 -9.21 -15.52
N PHE A 55 -1.73 -8.21 -14.97
CA PHE A 55 -1.86 -7.78 -13.58
C PHE A 55 -3.30 -7.46 -13.17
N GLY A 56 -4.07 -6.80 -14.06
CA GLY A 56 -5.48 -6.45 -13.78
C GLY A 56 -6.41 -7.65 -13.56
N ILE A 57 -6.01 -8.86 -13.99
CA ILE A 57 -6.71 -10.12 -13.74
C ILE A 57 -6.10 -10.83 -12.53
N TYR A 58 -4.76 -10.87 -12.43
CA TYR A 58 -4.08 -11.52 -11.30
C TYR A 58 -4.32 -10.84 -9.96
N GLY A 59 -4.51 -9.52 -9.95
CA GLY A 59 -4.91 -8.77 -8.76
C GLY A 59 -6.28 -9.15 -8.21
N LEU A 60 -7.06 -9.98 -8.91
CA LEU A 60 -8.30 -10.55 -8.36
C LEU A 60 -8.00 -11.65 -7.33
N VAL A 61 -6.89 -12.37 -7.46
CA VAL A 61 -6.54 -13.48 -6.53
C VAL A 61 -6.42 -12.99 -5.08
N VAL A 62 -5.95 -11.75 -4.89
CA VAL A 62 -5.81 -11.16 -3.56
C VAL A 62 -7.13 -10.62 -3.01
N GLN A 63 -8.22 -10.50 -3.78
CA GLN A 63 -9.50 -10.02 -3.25
C GLN A 63 -10.34 -11.19 -2.76
N LYS A 64 -10.87 -11.05 -1.54
CA LYS A 64 -11.62 -12.09 -0.84
C LYS A 64 -12.88 -12.51 -1.60
N GLU A 65 -13.46 -11.61 -2.39
CA GLU A 65 -14.63 -11.89 -3.21
C GLU A 65 -14.37 -12.90 -4.35
N PHE A 66 -13.11 -13.09 -4.77
CA PHE A 66 -12.75 -13.98 -5.88
C PHE A 66 -12.12 -15.30 -5.43
N VAL A 67 -11.37 -15.24 -4.35
CA VAL A 67 -10.65 -16.38 -3.78
C VAL A 67 -10.90 -16.33 -2.29
N ASP A 68 -11.50 -17.36 -1.72
CA ASP A 68 -11.73 -17.45 -0.28
C ASP A 68 -10.40 -17.54 0.51
N ASP A 69 -10.44 -17.30 1.82
CA ASP A 69 -9.24 -17.21 2.65
C ASP A 69 -8.49 -18.54 2.79
N GLU A 70 -9.20 -19.68 2.74
CA GLU A 70 -8.57 -21.01 2.81
C GLU A 70 -7.79 -21.30 1.53
N THR A 71 -8.43 -21.12 0.37
CA THR A 71 -7.78 -21.27 -0.95
C THR A 71 -6.61 -20.30 -1.10
N PHE A 72 -6.79 -19.04 -0.67
CA PHE A 72 -5.72 -18.04 -0.72
C PHE A 72 -4.54 -18.40 0.18
N GLY A 73 -4.79 -18.85 1.41
CA GLY A 73 -3.75 -19.32 2.33
C GLY A 73 -2.95 -20.48 1.75
N MET A 74 -3.63 -21.49 1.18
CA MET A 74 -2.98 -22.63 0.50
C MET A 74 -2.14 -22.20 -0.71
N PHE A 75 -2.64 -21.25 -1.50
CA PHE A 75 -1.91 -20.65 -2.62
C PHE A 75 -0.63 -19.96 -2.15
N VAL A 76 -0.71 -19.12 -1.10
CA VAL A 76 0.45 -18.42 -0.53
C VAL A 76 1.47 -19.42 0.00
N GLU A 77 1.06 -20.46 0.73
CA GLU A 77 1.98 -21.49 1.21
C GLU A 77 2.69 -22.24 0.08
N LYS A 78 1.97 -22.54 -1.01
CA LYS A 78 2.54 -23.19 -2.19
C LYS A 78 3.54 -22.27 -2.89
N TRP A 79 3.23 -20.97 -3.00
CA TRP A 79 4.15 -19.96 -3.51
C TRP A 79 5.41 -19.84 -2.64
N LEU A 80 5.27 -19.69 -1.33
CA LEU A 80 6.41 -19.59 -0.41
C LEU A 80 7.32 -20.83 -0.47
N ARG A 81 6.74 -22.03 -0.60
CA ARG A 81 7.51 -23.27 -0.83
C ARG A 81 8.31 -23.24 -2.13
N ARG A 82 7.73 -22.68 -3.20
CA ARG A 82 8.41 -22.53 -4.49
C ARG A 82 9.54 -21.49 -4.41
N VAL A 83 9.27 -20.34 -3.81
CA VAL A 83 10.28 -19.27 -3.59
C VAL A 83 11.48 -19.82 -2.83
N ARG A 84 11.25 -20.50 -1.70
CA ARG A 84 12.34 -21.11 -0.90
C ARG A 84 13.17 -22.16 -1.65
N LYS A 85 12.57 -22.81 -2.64
CA LYS A 85 13.24 -23.86 -3.44
C LYS A 85 14.01 -23.29 -4.62
N GLU A 86 13.48 -22.24 -5.24
CA GLU A 86 13.93 -21.75 -6.56
C GLU A 86 14.70 -20.43 -6.48
N THR A 87 14.64 -19.72 -5.36
CA THR A 87 15.24 -18.40 -5.20
C THR A 87 15.87 -18.22 -3.83
N ASP A 88 16.67 -17.15 -3.72
CA ASP A 88 17.35 -16.77 -2.49
C ASP A 88 16.62 -15.63 -1.74
N TYR A 89 15.48 -15.19 -2.25
CA TYR A 89 14.76 -14.01 -1.77
C TYR A 89 14.39 -14.06 -0.27
N LEU A 90 13.92 -15.22 0.21
CA LEU A 90 13.54 -15.40 1.62
C LEU A 90 14.68 -15.89 2.51
N LYS A 91 15.83 -16.30 1.94
CA LYS A 91 16.96 -16.84 2.71
C LYS A 91 17.45 -15.91 3.81
N PRO A 92 17.56 -14.57 3.63
CA PRO A 92 17.98 -13.67 4.70
C PRO A 92 17.06 -13.70 5.92
N LEU A 93 15.75 -13.85 5.72
CA LEU A 93 14.76 -13.89 6.81
C LEU A 93 14.63 -15.28 7.42
N ASP A 94 14.61 -16.33 6.58
CA ASP A 94 14.59 -17.72 7.03
C ASP A 94 15.83 -18.02 7.89
N ALA A 95 16.98 -17.43 7.55
CA ALA A 95 18.22 -17.47 8.33
C ALA A 95 18.08 -16.95 9.76
N LEU A 96 17.28 -15.90 9.93
CA LEU A 96 16.99 -15.27 11.21
C LEU A 96 15.74 -15.85 11.88
N GLY A 97 15.10 -16.85 11.26
CA GLY A 97 13.86 -17.43 11.75
C GLY A 97 12.66 -16.48 11.71
N ILE A 98 12.71 -15.39 10.93
CA ILE A 98 11.64 -14.39 10.80
C ILE A 98 10.66 -14.86 9.72
N ARG A 99 9.36 -14.92 10.06
CA ARG A 99 8.30 -15.29 9.11
C ARG A 99 7.56 -14.04 8.62
N ILE A 100 7.35 -14.00 7.31
CA ILE A 100 6.53 -13.00 6.59
C ILE A 100 5.57 -13.70 5.64
N PHE A 101 4.62 -12.95 5.07
CA PHE A 101 3.53 -13.50 4.27
C PHE A 101 2.73 -14.54 5.08
N CYS A 102 2.35 -14.16 6.30
CA CYS A 102 1.47 -14.93 7.17
C CYS A 102 0.44 -14.02 7.86
N GLU A 103 -0.68 -14.61 8.30
CA GLU A 103 -1.75 -13.88 9.02
C GLU A 103 -1.30 -13.45 10.45
N ASP A 104 -0.51 -14.31 11.10
CA ASP A 104 -0.09 -14.13 12.48
C ASP A 104 1.32 -13.52 12.55
N LEU A 105 1.51 -12.32 11.98
CA LEU A 105 2.79 -11.58 12.10
C LEU A 105 3.20 -11.33 13.56
N GLU A 106 2.21 -11.28 14.46
CA GLU A 106 2.38 -11.12 15.91
C GLU A 106 3.04 -12.34 16.57
N ASN A 107 2.95 -13.50 15.94
CA ASN A 107 3.43 -14.77 16.48
C ASN A 107 4.63 -15.29 15.68
N GLN A 108 5.83 -15.08 16.21
CA GLN A 108 7.09 -15.48 15.60
C GLN A 108 7.72 -16.64 16.40
N PRO A 109 7.66 -17.90 15.92
CA PRO A 109 8.06 -19.08 16.69
C PRO A 109 9.52 -19.08 17.12
N SER A 110 10.38 -18.47 16.31
CA SER A 110 11.82 -18.33 16.57
C SER A 110 12.13 -17.25 17.62
N PHE A 111 11.13 -16.45 18.00
CA PHE A 111 11.25 -15.35 18.96
C PHE A 111 10.30 -15.56 20.15
N PRO A 112 10.41 -16.70 20.87
CA PRO A 112 9.49 -17.02 21.95
C PRO A 112 9.64 -16.01 23.10
N GLY A 113 8.58 -15.26 23.37
CA GLY A 113 8.54 -14.28 24.46
C GLY A 113 8.73 -12.83 24.04
N ILE A 114 8.71 -12.51 22.75
CA ILE A 114 8.45 -11.15 22.26
C ILE A 114 6.94 -11.01 22.03
N ASP A 115 6.32 -10.03 22.68
CA ASP A 115 4.93 -9.62 22.48
C ASP A 115 4.87 -8.52 21.41
N ILE A 116 4.48 -8.89 20.20
CA ILE A 116 4.35 -7.97 19.06
C ILE A 116 2.92 -7.43 19.05
N GLN A 117 2.77 -6.11 19.18
CA GLN A 117 1.48 -5.42 19.19
C GLN A 117 1.40 -4.39 18.06
N PHE A 118 0.28 -4.36 17.36
CA PHE A 118 -0.03 -3.37 16.34
C PHE A 118 -1.03 -2.34 16.90
N ASP A 119 -0.69 -1.06 16.85
CA ASP A 119 -1.53 0.04 17.35
C ASP A 119 -1.96 0.99 16.22
N VAL A 120 -3.24 1.38 16.23
CA VAL A 120 -3.82 2.30 15.25
C VAL A 120 -3.78 3.71 15.82
N LYS A 121 -2.61 4.37 15.76
CA LYS A 121 -2.57 5.84 15.92
C LYS A 121 -2.77 6.47 14.55
N SER A 122 -3.57 7.55 14.44
CA SER A 122 -3.79 8.22 13.15
C SER A 122 -2.46 8.70 12.57
N ILE A 123 -1.90 7.97 11.61
CA ILE A 123 -0.64 8.33 10.98
C ILE A 123 -0.97 9.42 9.95
N ARG A 124 -0.74 10.69 10.31
CA ARG A 124 -0.61 11.74 9.30
C ARG A 124 0.55 11.34 8.37
N GLN A 125 0.36 11.39 7.05
CA GLN A 125 1.35 10.97 6.04
C GLN A 125 2.75 11.58 6.25
N GLU A 126 2.83 12.74 6.91
CA GLU A 126 4.09 13.42 7.27
C GLU A 126 4.95 12.65 8.30
N ASN A 127 4.38 11.68 9.03
CA ASN A 127 5.09 10.85 9.99
C ASN A 127 5.58 9.51 9.39
N ILE A 128 5.20 9.16 8.16
CA ILE A 128 5.60 7.91 7.51
C ILE A 128 7.12 7.89 7.25
N LYS A 129 7.73 9.05 6.98
CA LYS A 129 9.19 9.18 6.89
C LYS A 129 9.92 9.09 8.23
N LYS A 130 9.19 9.18 9.35
CA LYS A 130 9.73 9.18 10.73
C LYS A 130 9.55 7.85 11.47
N LEU A 131 8.77 6.91 10.93
CA LEU A 131 8.48 5.64 11.60
C LEU A 131 9.57 4.56 11.41
N ALA A 132 10.54 4.80 10.51
CA ALA A 132 11.73 3.95 10.35
C ALA A 132 12.80 4.19 11.44
N GLY A 133 12.46 4.94 12.49
CA GLY A 133 13.26 5.04 13.70
C GLY A 133 12.33 5.32 14.86
N ILE A 134 12.55 4.61 15.97
CA ILE A 134 12.25 4.95 17.38
C ILE A 134 12.11 3.65 18.19
N GLY A 135 13.16 2.83 18.14
CA GLY A 135 13.63 2.07 19.29
C GLY A 135 14.97 2.67 19.72
N GLY A 136 15.04 3.30 20.90
CA GLY A 136 16.36 3.48 21.51
C GLY A 136 16.83 2.13 22.08
N LEU A 137 18.14 1.95 22.31
CA LEU A 137 18.77 0.77 22.96
C LEU A 137 18.03 0.23 24.21
N ALA A 138 17.24 1.07 24.89
CA ALA A 138 16.43 0.68 26.03
C ALA A 138 15.19 -0.17 25.68
N LYS A 139 14.58 0.02 24.49
CA LYS A 139 13.35 -0.68 24.09
C LYS A 139 13.56 -2.13 23.66
N TRP A 140 14.70 -2.50 23.07
CA TRP A 140 14.92 -3.89 22.61
C TRP A 140 15.22 -4.88 23.75
N ARG A 141 15.46 -4.36 24.96
CA ARG A 141 15.48 -5.17 26.19
C ARG A 141 14.08 -5.51 26.68
N GLU A 142 13.08 -4.77 26.22
CA GLU A 142 11.68 -5.02 26.56
C GLU A 142 11.20 -6.20 25.71
N LYS A 143 10.44 -7.10 26.33
CA LYS A 143 9.81 -8.25 25.65
C LYS A 143 8.60 -7.82 24.82
N LYS A 144 8.57 -6.57 24.34
CA LYS A 144 7.42 -5.95 23.70
C LYS A 144 7.87 -5.13 22.50
N LEU A 145 7.27 -5.40 21.36
CA LEU A 145 7.49 -4.70 20.10
C LEU A 145 6.17 -4.02 19.71
N GLU A 146 6.12 -2.69 19.81
CA GLU A 146 4.95 -1.91 19.43
C GLU A 146 5.13 -1.34 18.01
N VAL A 147 4.36 -1.85 17.05
CA VAL A 147 4.27 -1.29 15.70
C VAL A 147 3.12 -0.30 15.67
N VAL A 148 3.42 0.98 15.46
CA VAL A 148 2.43 2.08 15.49
C VAL A 148 1.67 2.20 14.16
N ILE A 149 1.36 1.06 13.53
CA ILE A 149 0.58 0.92 12.31
C ILE A 149 -0.35 -0.29 12.49
N SER A 150 -1.51 -0.29 11.83
CA SER A 150 -2.39 -1.45 11.76
C SER A 150 -1.67 -2.68 11.20
N LYS A 151 -1.97 -3.86 11.74
CA LYS A 151 -1.51 -5.14 11.21
C LYS A 151 -2.00 -5.30 9.76
N PRO A 152 -1.11 -5.59 8.80
CA PRO A 152 -1.48 -5.78 7.42
C PRO A 152 -2.12 -7.17 7.26
N LEU A 153 -3.19 -7.25 6.48
CA LEU A 153 -3.77 -8.55 6.11
C LEU A 153 -2.81 -9.31 5.20
N LEU A 154 -2.85 -10.65 5.19
CA LEU A 154 -2.01 -11.45 4.28
C LEU A 154 -2.20 -11.04 2.81
N ARG A 155 -3.44 -10.74 2.42
CA ARG A 155 -3.79 -10.26 1.08
C ARG A 155 -3.10 -8.95 0.73
N GLU A 156 -3.00 -8.04 1.67
CA GLU A 156 -2.32 -6.75 1.49
C GLU A 156 -0.81 -6.93 1.35
N GLN A 157 -0.22 -7.81 2.17
CA GLN A 157 1.20 -8.18 2.07
C GLN A 157 1.53 -8.72 0.67
N VAL A 158 0.74 -9.69 0.17
CA VAL A 158 0.92 -10.30 -1.15
C VAL A 158 0.65 -9.29 -2.28
N TYR A 159 -0.37 -8.45 -2.14
CA TYR A 159 -0.71 -7.44 -3.14
C TYR A 159 0.42 -6.42 -3.33
N ASN A 160 0.96 -5.88 -2.24
CA ASN A 160 2.09 -4.93 -2.30
C ASN A 160 3.28 -5.58 -2.99
N PHE A 161 3.64 -6.80 -2.58
CA PHE A 161 4.74 -7.54 -3.20
C PHE A 161 4.51 -7.81 -4.70
N MET A 162 3.27 -8.11 -5.09
CA MET A 162 2.90 -8.33 -6.47
C MET A 162 3.07 -7.04 -7.33
N VAL A 163 2.67 -5.88 -6.81
CA VAL A 163 2.69 -4.57 -7.49
C VAL A 163 4.13 -4.10 -7.74
N ASP A 164 4.96 -4.01 -6.70
CA ASP A 164 6.25 -3.34 -6.76
C ASP A 164 7.41 -4.15 -6.14
N GLY A 165 7.14 -5.35 -5.63
CA GLY A 165 8.15 -6.19 -4.97
C GLY A 165 8.47 -5.78 -3.54
N LYS A 166 7.73 -4.81 -2.98
CA LYS A 166 7.91 -4.32 -1.61
C LYS A 166 7.00 -5.07 -0.65
N LEU A 167 7.42 -5.13 0.60
CA LEU A 167 6.50 -5.45 1.70
C LEU A 167 5.74 -4.20 2.10
N ASP A 168 4.59 -4.41 2.74
CA ASP A 168 3.96 -3.31 3.45
C ASP A 168 4.87 -2.81 4.59
N PHE A 169 4.65 -1.57 5.00
CA PHE A 169 5.50 -0.92 6.01
C PHE A 169 5.51 -1.66 7.35
N ALA A 170 4.36 -2.18 7.79
CA ALA A 170 4.23 -2.81 9.09
C ALA A 170 5.00 -4.15 9.14
N SER A 171 4.93 -4.95 8.07
CA SER A 171 5.79 -6.14 7.92
C SER A 171 7.28 -5.79 7.93
N ALA A 172 7.68 -4.74 7.20
CA ALA A 172 9.06 -4.28 7.17
C ALA A 172 9.56 -3.80 8.55
N ALA A 173 8.71 -3.10 9.31
CA ALA A 173 9.01 -2.66 10.66
C ALA A 173 9.19 -3.86 11.63
N VAL A 174 8.33 -4.88 11.52
CA VAL A 174 8.48 -6.12 12.29
C VAL A 174 9.80 -6.80 11.99
N ILE A 175 10.15 -6.96 10.69
CA ILE A 175 11.46 -7.53 10.31
C ILE A 175 12.61 -6.73 10.93
N HIS A 176 12.57 -5.40 10.77
CA HIS A 176 13.62 -4.51 11.26
C HIS A 176 13.86 -4.67 12.76
N GLU A 177 12.80 -4.60 13.56
CA GLU A 177 12.90 -4.71 15.02
C GLU A 177 13.25 -6.14 15.50
N LEU A 178 12.79 -7.18 14.79
CA LEU A 178 13.18 -8.56 15.13
C LEU A 178 14.67 -8.83 14.87
N ILE A 179 15.27 -8.19 13.86
CA ILE A 179 16.73 -8.24 13.63
C ILE A 179 17.47 -7.63 14.82
N HIS A 180 17.02 -6.47 15.31
CA HIS A 180 17.57 -5.85 16.52
C HIS A 180 17.51 -6.79 17.72
N HIS A 181 16.36 -7.43 17.93
CA HIS A 181 16.20 -8.39 19.02
C HIS A 181 17.11 -9.61 18.89
N GLU A 182 17.23 -10.19 17.69
CA GLU A 182 18.09 -11.36 17.45
C GLU A 182 19.56 -11.03 17.74
N HIS A 183 20.06 -9.93 17.19
CA HIS A 183 21.45 -9.51 17.37
C HIS A 183 21.76 -9.19 18.83
N PHE A 184 20.88 -8.45 19.51
CA PHE A 184 21.09 -8.10 20.91
C PHE A 184 21.05 -9.32 21.84
N ASN A 185 20.17 -10.29 21.57
CA ASN A 185 20.11 -11.53 22.33
C ASN A 185 21.38 -12.38 22.16
N ARG A 186 21.93 -12.41 20.94
CA ARG A 186 23.17 -13.13 20.63
C ARG A 186 24.40 -12.46 21.23
N ASN A 187 24.51 -11.14 21.10
CA ASN A 187 25.65 -10.37 21.57
C ASN A 187 25.18 -9.02 22.14
N LYS A 188 25.26 -8.86 23.46
CA LYS A 188 24.85 -7.63 24.15
C LYS A 188 25.72 -6.41 23.83
N ASP A 189 26.92 -6.66 23.30
CA ASP A 189 27.90 -5.63 22.94
C ASP A 189 27.93 -5.38 21.42
N VAL A 190 27.02 -5.99 20.65
CA VAL A 190 26.89 -5.75 19.21
C VAL A 190 26.73 -4.26 18.94
N THR A 191 27.37 -3.78 17.89
CA THR A 191 27.31 -2.35 17.57
C THR A 191 25.95 -2.00 16.97
N PHE A 192 25.39 -0.90 17.45
CA PHE A 192 24.11 -0.42 16.97
C PHE A 192 24.16 -0.09 15.47
N VAL A 193 25.29 0.48 15.00
CA VAL A 193 25.52 0.78 13.58
C VAL A 193 25.45 -0.49 12.72
N ALA A 194 26.10 -1.58 13.15
CA ALA A 194 26.12 -2.81 12.36
C ALA A 194 24.74 -3.49 12.31
N THR A 195 24.03 -3.46 13.43
CA THR A 195 22.66 -3.96 13.54
C THR A 195 21.72 -3.19 12.62
N GLU A 196 21.77 -1.86 12.64
CA GLU A 196 20.96 -0.98 11.76
C GLU A 196 21.28 -1.19 10.29
N VAL A 197 22.56 -1.33 9.93
CA VAL A 197 22.95 -1.63 8.56
C VAL A 197 22.35 -2.97 8.11
N GLN A 198 22.41 -4.02 8.92
CA GLN A 198 21.75 -5.28 8.56
C GLN A 198 20.23 -5.16 8.52
N ALA A 199 19.62 -4.41 9.42
CA ALA A 199 18.17 -4.23 9.45
C ALA A 199 17.68 -3.51 8.18
N HIS A 200 18.44 -2.55 7.66
CA HIS A 200 18.16 -1.89 6.38
C HIS A 200 18.54 -2.73 5.15
N PHE A 201 19.61 -3.53 5.22
CA PHE A 201 19.98 -4.48 4.16
C PHE A 201 18.95 -5.61 4.03
N SER A 202 18.57 -6.21 5.15
CA SER A 202 17.49 -7.19 5.21
C SER A 202 16.17 -6.50 4.89
N GLY A 203 16.02 -5.22 5.24
CA GLY A 203 15.00 -4.31 4.77
C GLY A 203 15.05 -3.98 3.27
N LEU A 204 15.77 -4.74 2.43
CA LEU A 204 15.57 -4.84 0.98
C LEU A 204 14.07 -4.85 0.60
N PHE A 205 13.25 -5.47 1.43
CA PHE A 205 11.79 -5.48 1.36
C PHE A 205 11.11 -4.09 1.39
N TYR A 206 11.76 -3.08 1.96
CA TYR A 206 11.27 -1.70 2.10
C TYR A 206 11.48 -0.86 0.84
N TYR A 207 12.58 -1.10 0.13
CA TYR A 207 12.99 -0.29 -1.03
C TYR A 207 12.52 -0.85 -2.36
N GLY A 208 12.20 -2.15 -2.43
CA GLY A 208 11.73 -2.81 -3.65
C GLY A 208 12.80 -2.77 -4.73
N ASN A 209 12.44 -2.29 -5.93
CA ASN A 209 13.35 -2.15 -7.05
C ASN A 209 14.40 -1.03 -6.89
N ASP A 210 14.27 -0.15 -5.88
CA ASP A 210 15.11 1.04 -5.73
C ASP A 210 16.29 0.82 -4.74
N PHE A 211 16.73 -0.43 -4.57
CA PHE A 211 17.73 -0.75 -3.56
C PHE A 211 19.11 -0.13 -3.88
N SER A 212 19.56 0.75 -3.00
CA SER A 212 20.84 1.45 -3.09
C SER A 212 21.53 1.43 -1.72
N PRO A 213 22.72 0.81 -1.60
CA PRO A 213 23.53 0.92 -0.38
C PRO A 213 23.86 2.37 0.00
N THR A 214 23.90 3.27 -0.98
CA THR A 214 24.09 4.72 -0.73
C THR A 214 22.88 5.32 -0.02
N ASP A 215 21.66 4.86 -0.33
CA ASP A 215 20.44 5.36 0.30
C ASP A 215 20.37 4.92 1.76
N ILE A 216 20.88 3.73 2.09
CA ILE A 216 21.03 3.27 3.48
C ILE A 216 22.00 4.18 4.25
N VAL A 217 23.15 4.54 3.66
CA VAL A 217 24.07 5.52 4.26
C VAL A 217 23.34 6.82 4.54
N ASP A 218 22.62 7.36 3.56
CA ASP A 218 21.96 8.65 3.70
C ASP A 218 20.79 8.60 4.70
N VAL A 219 20.08 7.46 4.85
CA VAL A 219 19.05 7.29 5.88
C VAL A 219 19.67 7.27 7.28
N LEU A 220 20.76 6.52 7.48
CA LEU A 220 21.39 6.34 8.79
C LEU A 220 22.21 7.54 9.26
N THR A 221 22.61 8.44 8.35
CA THR A 221 23.53 9.56 8.63
C THR A 221 22.86 10.94 8.58
N LYS A 222 21.56 11.03 8.26
CA LYS A 222 20.82 12.29 8.24
C LYS A 222 20.73 12.89 9.65
N GLU A 223 21.13 14.15 9.79
CA GLU A 223 21.03 14.90 11.06
C GLU A 223 19.58 15.06 11.55
N GLU A 224 18.62 15.13 10.62
CA GLU A 224 17.18 15.19 10.92
C GLU A 224 16.55 13.81 11.21
N ALA A 225 17.29 12.72 10.96
CA ALA A 225 16.87 11.36 11.28
C ALA A 225 17.27 10.98 12.71
N SER A 226 16.56 10.01 13.29
CA SER A 226 16.73 9.62 14.69
C SER A 226 18.10 9.00 15.03
N TYR A 227 18.87 8.55 14.01
CA TYR A 227 20.11 7.80 14.19
C TYR A 227 21.37 8.68 14.25
N ASN A 228 21.51 9.63 13.32
CA ASN A 228 22.67 10.54 13.19
C ASN A 228 24.04 9.84 13.34
N PHE A 229 24.21 8.67 12.71
CA PHE A 229 25.47 7.93 12.80
C PHE A 229 26.59 8.58 11.99
N ASP A 230 27.82 8.27 12.38
CA ASP A 230 29.00 8.65 11.61
C ASP A 230 29.00 7.95 10.23
N LYS A 231 29.06 8.77 9.17
CA LYS A 231 29.01 8.31 7.78
C LYS A 231 30.15 7.38 7.39
N VAL A 232 31.34 7.55 7.97
CA VAL A 232 32.49 6.68 7.70
C VAL A 232 32.27 5.32 8.36
N LEU A 233 31.75 5.30 9.58
CA LEU A 233 31.44 4.08 10.31
C LEU A 233 30.36 3.25 9.62
N VAL A 234 29.26 3.87 9.18
CA VAL A 234 28.20 3.18 8.43
C VAL A 234 28.74 2.57 7.14
N LYS A 235 29.56 3.32 6.38
CA LYS A 235 30.15 2.84 5.13
C LYS A 235 31.06 1.62 5.30
N LYS A 236 31.77 1.50 6.43
CA LYS A 236 32.63 0.34 6.71
C LYS A 236 31.82 -0.95 6.81
N VAL A 237 30.72 -0.93 7.56
CA VAL A 237 29.84 -2.10 7.68
C VAL A 237 29.22 -2.42 6.33
N ILE A 238 28.65 -1.43 5.64
CA ILE A 238 28.03 -1.63 4.33
C ILE A 238 29.02 -2.26 3.33
N ARG A 239 30.25 -1.75 3.27
CA ARG A 239 31.30 -2.32 2.43
C ARG A 239 31.55 -3.78 2.75
N ALA A 240 31.73 -4.14 4.01
CA ALA A 240 32.00 -5.53 4.40
C ALA A 240 30.82 -6.46 4.06
N VAL A 241 29.59 -6.02 4.29
CA VAL A 241 28.37 -6.78 3.98
C VAL A 241 28.22 -7.00 2.46
N VAL A 242 28.37 -5.94 1.68
CA VAL A 242 28.31 -5.99 0.21
C VAL A 242 29.38 -6.91 -0.36
N VAL A 243 30.62 -6.81 0.13
CA VAL A 243 31.73 -7.67 -0.31
C VAL A 243 31.40 -9.13 -0.05
N LEU A 244 30.97 -9.47 1.16
CA LEU A 244 30.70 -10.87 1.51
C LEU A 244 29.53 -11.43 0.69
N TYR A 245 28.46 -10.66 0.50
CA TYR A 245 27.35 -11.09 -0.36
C TYR A 245 27.74 -11.17 -1.83
N GLY A 246 28.47 -10.19 -2.36
CA GLY A 246 28.96 -10.20 -3.74
C GLY A 246 29.90 -11.36 -4.03
N LEU A 247 30.61 -11.86 -3.01
CA LEU A 247 31.43 -13.07 -3.08
C LEU A 247 30.64 -14.36 -2.81
N GLY A 248 29.32 -14.29 -2.67
CA GLY A 248 28.44 -15.45 -2.49
C GLY A 248 28.50 -16.11 -1.11
N VAL A 249 28.98 -15.40 -0.08
CA VAL A 249 28.90 -15.89 1.30
C VAL A 249 27.44 -15.97 1.73
N ASP A 250 27.07 -17.07 2.38
CA ASP A 250 25.68 -17.32 2.72
C ASP A 250 25.13 -16.31 3.76
N TYR A 251 23.83 -16.03 3.65
CA TYR A 251 23.14 -15.05 4.51
C TYR A 251 23.20 -15.36 6.01
N ASN A 252 23.23 -16.64 6.41
CA ASN A 252 23.37 -16.99 7.83
C ASN A 252 24.74 -16.59 8.38
N THR A 253 25.79 -16.84 7.59
CA THR A 253 27.16 -16.50 7.95
C THR A 253 27.32 -14.99 8.04
N VAL A 254 26.84 -14.22 7.06
CA VAL A 254 26.93 -12.74 7.12
C VAL A 254 26.14 -12.18 8.30
N ALA A 255 24.91 -12.65 8.53
CA ALA A 255 24.11 -12.24 9.69
C ALA A 255 24.81 -12.56 11.03
N SER A 256 25.43 -13.74 11.11
CA SER A 256 26.19 -14.18 12.28
C SER A 256 27.40 -13.29 12.54
N LEU A 257 28.17 -12.97 11.49
CA LEU A 257 29.33 -12.10 11.59
C LEU A 257 28.94 -10.69 12.05
N ILE A 258 27.82 -10.15 11.56
CA ILE A 258 27.31 -8.85 11.99
C ILE A 258 26.90 -8.88 13.46
N ALA A 259 26.11 -9.88 13.87
CA ALA A 259 25.67 -10.01 15.26
C ALA A 259 26.85 -10.16 16.23
N ASP A 260 27.91 -10.87 15.83
CA ASP A 260 29.12 -11.05 16.65
C ASP A 260 30.06 -9.83 16.58
N SER A 261 29.78 -8.85 15.72
CA SER A 261 30.69 -7.72 15.50
C SER A 261 30.60 -6.65 16.57
N THR A 262 31.77 -6.30 17.11
CA THR A 262 31.95 -5.20 18.07
C THR A 262 32.92 -4.17 17.51
N TRP A 263 32.82 -2.92 17.99
CA TRP A 263 33.71 -1.85 17.57
C TRP A 263 35.02 -1.91 18.38
N ASP A 264 36.14 -2.17 17.72
CA ASP A 264 37.46 -2.09 18.34
C ASP A 264 38.11 -0.72 18.06
N ASN A 265 38.25 0.08 19.11
CA ASN A 265 38.90 1.39 19.07
C ASN A 265 40.40 1.32 18.70
N LYS A 266 41.08 0.18 18.92
CA LYS A 266 42.51 0.03 18.61
C LYS A 266 42.74 -0.22 17.14
N THR A 267 41.95 -1.10 16.53
CA THR A 267 42.04 -1.41 15.11
C THR A 267 41.19 -0.46 14.26
N ASN A 268 40.25 0.27 14.87
CA ASN A 268 39.27 1.13 14.22
C ASN A 268 38.37 0.33 13.27
N ARG A 269 37.88 -0.83 13.71
CA ARG A 269 37.11 -1.80 12.91
C ARG A 269 35.94 -2.42 13.66
N TYR A 270 34.95 -2.86 12.90
CA TYR A 270 33.90 -3.78 13.30
C TYR A 270 34.37 -5.20 13.01
N ASP A 271 34.84 -5.89 14.05
CA ASP A 271 35.32 -7.27 13.93
C ASP A 271 34.34 -8.24 14.58
N PRO A 272 34.03 -9.38 13.93
CA PRO A 272 34.80 -9.98 12.82
C PRO A 272 34.40 -9.59 11.39
N ILE A 273 33.29 -8.88 11.15
CA ILE A 273 32.73 -8.68 9.80
C ILE A 273 33.72 -8.05 8.81
N GLU A 274 34.46 -7.01 9.23
CA GLU A 274 35.43 -6.34 8.36
C GLU A 274 36.67 -7.21 8.12
N SER A 275 37.15 -7.95 9.13
CA SER A 275 38.32 -8.83 8.99
C SER A 275 38.07 -9.96 8.02
N VAL A 276 36.91 -10.60 8.08
CA VAL A 276 36.55 -11.68 7.15
C VAL A 276 36.41 -11.14 5.72
N ALA A 277 35.78 -9.98 5.54
CA ALA A 277 35.66 -9.37 4.21
C ALA A 277 37.03 -9.04 3.59
N GLU A 278 37.94 -8.44 4.36
CA GLU A 278 39.29 -8.12 3.89
C GLU A 278 40.14 -9.36 3.60
N GLU A 279 40.03 -10.40 4.42
CA GLU A 279 40.72 -11.67 4.19
C GLU A 279 40.27 -12.28 2.86
N ARG A 280 38.96 -12.30 2.58
CA ARG A 280 38.41 -12.80 1.31
C ARG A 280 38.87 -12.02 0.10
N LEU A 281 38.87 -10.69 0.17
CA LEU A 281 39.37 -9.84 -0.92
C LEU A 281 40.85 -10.14 -1.21
N LYS A 282 41.65 -10.29 -0.15
CA LYS A 282 43.08 -10.57 -0.25
C LYS A 282 43.37 -11.98 -0.79
N GLU A 283 42.61 -12.98 -0.36
CA GLU A 283 42.68 -14.35 -0.89
C GLU A 283 42.43 -14.39 -2.41
N LEU A 284 41.47 -13.60 -2.88
CA LEU A 284 41.07 -13.54 -4.29
C LEU A 284 41.88 -12.55 -5.12
N GLY A 285 42.75 -11.75 -4.48
CA GLY A 285 43.58 -10.75 -5.15
C GLY A 285 42.78 -9.58 -5.74
N LEU A 286 41.64 -9.24 -5.13
CA LEU A 286 40.72 -8.19 -5.60
C LEU A 286 41.14 -6.80 -5.08
N ASP A 287 40.98 -5.78 -5.90
CA ASP A 287 41.32 -4.39 -5.59
C ASP A 287 40.06 -3.50 -5.37
N ALA A 288 40.29 -2.19 -5.19
CA ALA A 288 39.22 -1.24 -4.92
C ALA A 288 38.26 -1.00 -6.11
N LEU A 289 38.68 -1.28 -7.35
CA LEU A 289 37.80 -1.26 -8.51
C LEU A 289 36.91 -2.51 -8.51
N ASP A 290 37.48 -3.67 -8.18
CA ASP A 290 36.74 -4.93 -8.06
C ASP A 290 35.68 -4.85 -6.95
N GLU A 291 35.98 -4.18 -5.82
CA GLU A 291 35.00 -3.92 -4.77
C GLU A 291 33.77 -3.14 -5.24
N LYS A 292 33.94 -2.19 -6.18
CA LYS A 292 32.79 -1.49 -6.79
C LYS A 292 31.99 -2.42 -7.72
N GLY A 293 32.67 -3.36 -8.37
CA GLY A 293 32.02 -4.44 -9.13
C GLY A 293 31.17 -5.33 -8.23
N LEU A 294 31.68 -5.71 -7.05
CA LEU A 294 30.95 -6.51 -6.07
C LEU A 294 29.67 -5.81 -5.55
N ASP A 295 29.69 -4.48 -5.39
CA ASP A 295 28.49 -3.69 -5.07
C ASP A 295 27.42 -3.80 -6.14
N TYR A 296 27.81 -3.62 -7.40
CA TYR A 296 26.90 -3.79 -8.53
C TYR A 296 26.35 -5.23 -8.61
N LEU A 297 27.21 -6.23 -8.43
CA LEU A 297 26.83 -7.65 -8.46
C LEU A 297 25.83 -8.00 -7.36
N TYR A 298 26.05 -7.50 -6.14
CA TYR A 298 25.12 -7.71 -5.04
C TYR A 298 23.73 -7.13 -5.36
N ARG A 299 23.67 -5.89 -5.85
CA ARG A 299 22.40 -5.24 -6.22
C ARG A 299 21.68 -6.03 -7.30
N LEU A 300 22.38 -6.39 -8.37
CA LEU A 300 21.83 -7.15 -9.49
C LEU A 300 21.34 -8.54 -9.06
N HIS A 301 22.10 -9.20 -8.18
CA HIS A 301 21.67 -10.47 -7.59
C HIS A 301 20.38 -10.29 -6.78
N ALA A 302 20.32 -9.32 -5.86
CA ALA A 302 19.14 -9.07 -5.04
C ALA A 302 17.89 -8.75 -5.89
N GLU A 303 18.04 -7.91 -6.92
CA GLU A 303 17.00 -7.59 -7.90
C GLU A 303 16.53 -8.86 -8.64
N ASN A 304 17.45 -9.71 -9.11
CA ASN A 304 17.11 -10.98 -9.75
C ASN A 304 16.34 -11.92 -8.83
N GLN A 305 16.73 -12.04 -7.55
CA GLN A 305 16.03 -12.93 -6.61
C GLN A 305 14.61 -12.44 -6.30
N GLN A 306 14.43 -11.12 -6.17
CA GLN A 306 13.10 -10.53 -6.00
C GLN A 306 12.24 -10.73 -7.25
N LEU A 307 12.77 -10.47 -8.45
CA LEU A 307 12.07 -10.71 -9.72
C LEU A 307 11.66 -12.17 -9.86
N LYS A 308 12.56 -13.11 -9.56
CA LYS A 308 12.23 -14.56 -9.56
C LYS A 308 11.10 -14.88 -8.59
N ALA A 309 11.13 -14.35 -7.37
CA ALA A 309 10.08 -14.60 -6.37
C ALA A 309 8.71 -14.04 -6.82
N ARG A 310 8.70 -12.86 -7.47
CA ARG A 310 7.50 -12.26 -8.05
C ARG A 310 7.01 -13.03 -9.28
N ILE A 311 7.90 -13.44 -10.18
CA ILE A 311 7.55 -14.27 -11.35
C ILE A 311 6.93 -15.58 -10.87
N ALA A 312 7.53 -16.23 -9.87
CA ALA A 312 6.98 -17.45 -9.27
C ALA A 312 5.58 -17.25 -8.69
N LEU A 313 5.26 -16.06 -8.14
CA LEU A 313 3.91 -15.71 -7.70
C LEU A 313 2.95 -15.69 -8.88
N TYR A 314 3.26 -14.93 -9.93
CA TYR A 314 2.41 -14.79 -11.12
C TYR A 314 2.22 -16.10 -11.89
N GLU A 315 3.29 -16.88 -12.05
CA GLU A 315 3.22 -18.18 -12.71
C GLU A 315 2.39 -19.16 -11.90
N LEU A 316 2.49 -19.12 -10.56
CA LEU A 316 1.63 -19.94 -9.74
C LEU A 316 0.16 -19.52 -9.85
N ILE A 317 -0.14 -18.23 -10.05
CA ILE A 317 -1.51 -17.79 -10.33
C ILE A 317 -2.02 -18.46 -11.61
N ASP A 318 -1.24 -18.44 -12.70
CA ASP A 318 -1.61 -19.12 -13.95
C ASP A 318 -1.82 -20.63 -13.78
N GLU A 319 -1.06 -21.27 -12.89
CA GLU A 319 -1.17 -22.72 -12.61
C GLU A 319 -2.39 -23.08 -11.76
N VAL A 320 -2.74 -22.24 -10.79
CA VAL A 320 -3.78 -22.54 -9.78
C VAL A 320 -5.13 -21.98 -10.20
N PHE A 321 -5.16 -20.79 -10.79
CA PHE A 321 -6.38 -20.09 -11.18
C PHE A 321 -6.44 -19.97 -12.69
N THR A 322 -7.45 -20.58 -13.32
CA THR A 322 -7.64 -20.39 -14.76
C THR A 322 -8.09 -18.96 -15.02
N LEU A 323 -7.53 -18.36 -16.09
CA LEU A 323 -7.88 -17.00 -16.50
C LEU A 323 -9.39 -16.83 -16.70
N ASP A 324 -10.06 -17.86 -17.24
CA ASP A 324 -11.51 -17.86 -17.46
C ASP A 324 -12.29 -17.86 -16.14
N THR A 325 -11.81 -18.56 -15.10
CA THR A 325 -12.44 -18.54 -13.76
C THR A 325 -12.34 -17.15 -13.15
N LEU A 326 -11.14 -16.55 -13.18
CA LEU A 326 -10.93 -15.20 -12.64
C LEU A 326 -11.75 -14.15 -13.41
N LYS A 327 -11.82 -14.26 -14.74
CA LYS A 327 -12.66 -13.39 -15.58
C LYS A 327 -14.15 -13.58 -15.30
N GLY A 328 -14.62 -14.82 -15.21
CA GLY A 328 -16.01 -15.14 -14.89
C GLY A 328 -16.42 -14.53 -13.56
N ALA A 329 -15.59 -14.71 -12.53
CA ALA A 329 -15.82 -14.12 -11.22
C ALA A 329 -15.78 -12.58 -11.27
N LYS A 330 -14.84 -11.97 -11.99
CA LYS A 330 -14.77 -10.51 -12.22
C LYS A 330 -16.06 -9.97 -12.83
N ILE A 331 -16.61 -10.66 -13.82
CA ILE A 331 -17.86 -10.30 -14.48
C ILE A 331 -19.03 -10.44 -13.49
N GLU A 332 -19.10 -11.55 -12.75
CA GLU A 332 -20.17 -11.80 -11.77
C GLU A 332 -20.22 -10.72 -10.67
N THR A 333 -19.05 -10.35 -10.14
CA THR A 333 -18.93 -9.33 -9.08
C THR A 333 -19.06 -7.89 -9.58
N ALA A 334 -18.86 -7.62 -10.88
CA ALA A 334 -19.01 -6.26 -11.44
C ALA A 334 -20.42 -5.70 -11.21
N GLY A 335 -21.45 -6.55 -11.21
CA GLY A 335 -22.83 -6.18 -10.88
C GLY A 335 -23.15 -6.06 -9.39
N GLN A 336 -22.19 -6.36 -8.51
CA GLN A 336 -22.33 -6.32 -7.06
C GLN A 336 -21.60 -5.12 -6.41
N LYS A 337 -20.89 -4.31 -7.21
CA LYS A 337 -20.09 -3.18 -6.74
C LYS A 337 -20.60 -1.86 -7.31
N ILE A 338 -20.30 -0.77 -6.60
CA ILE A 338 -20.39 0.57 -7.17
C ILE A 338 -18.97 0.91 -7.59
N MET A 339 -18.71 0.91 -8.90
CA MET A 339 -17.37 1.14 -9.42
C MET A 339 -16.82 2.50 -8.95
N MET A 340 -15.52 2.50 -8.68
CA MET A 340 -14.72 3.63 -8.24
C MET A 340 -15.01 4.92 -9.03
N PRO A 341 -14.78 6.09 -8.42
CA PRO A 341 -15.10 7.35 -9.04
C PRO A 341 -14.55 7.54 -10.45
N ILE A 342 -15.42 8.00 -11.35
CA ILE A 342 -15.05 8.48 -12.69
C ILE A 342 -15.40 9.97 -12.77
N GLN A 343 -14.73 10.71 -13.66
CA GLN A 343 -14.98 12.14 -13.83
C GLN A 343 -15.24 12.46 -15.29
N PHE A 344 -16.48 12.83 -15.58
CA PHE A 344 -16.92 13.32 -16.87
C PHE A 344 -17.55 14.70 -16.75
N ASP A 345 -17.32 15.54 -17.75
CA ASP A 345 -17.98 16.84 -17.87
C ASP A 345 -19.43 16.70 -18.38
N GLU A 346 -20.09 17.83 -18.57
CA GLU A 346 -21.45 17.90 -19.12
C GLU A 346 -21.61 17.33 -20.53
N ASP A 347 -20.52 17.27 -21.31
CA ASP A 347 -20.47 16.70 -22.65
C ASP A 347 -20.14 15.20 -22.61
N GLY A 348 -19.85 14.66 -21.42
CA GLY A 348 -19.51 13.27 -21.21
C GLY A 348 -18.05 12.94 -21.51
N LYS A 349 -17.16 13.94 -21.53
CA LYS A 349 -15.72 13.75 -21.77
C LYS A 349 -14.94 13.62 -20.47
N PRO A 350 -13.86 12.81 -20.43
CA PRO A 350 -13.05 12.63 -19.23
C PRO A 350 -12.42 13.95 -18.76
N MET A 351 -12.52 14.23 -17.47
CA MET A 351 -11.89 15.41 -16.85
C MET A 351 -10.56 15.04 -16.19
N LYS A 352 -9.57 15.94 -16.30
CA LYS A 352 -8.23 15.77 -15.67
C LYS A 352 -7.93 16.74 -14.54
N ASP A 353 -8.56 17.93 -14.54
CA ASP A 353 -8.12 19.09 -13.74
C ASP A 353 -9.20 19.70 -12.82
N PHE A 354 -10.28 18.97 -12.50
CA PHE A 354 -11.31 19.46 -11.58
C PHE A 354 -11.07 18.97 -10.14
N PRO A 355 -11.48 19.74 -9.10
CA PRO A 355 -11.57 19.20 -7.75
C PRO A 355 -12.35 17.89 -7.78
N PRO A 356 -12.07 16.93 -6.87
CA PRO A 356 -12.54 15.56 -6.98
C PRO A 356 -14.06 15.41 -6.85
N ILE A 357 -14.80 15.77 -7.89
CA ILE A 357 -16.23 15.56 -8.02
C ILE A 357 -16.41 14.15 -8.56
N TYR A 358 -16.64 13.21 -7.65
CA TYR A 358 -16.63 11.79 -7.95
C TYR A 358 -18.01 11.31 -8.45
N GLN A 359 -18.08 10.80 -9.67
CA GLN A 359 -19.26 10.12 -10.21
C GLN A 359 -19.12 8.62 -10.03
N SER A 360 -20.22 7.95 -9.73
CA SER A 360 -20.26 6.50 -9.47
C SER A 360 -20.91 5.76 -10.62
N CYS A 361 -20.56 4.49 -10.80
CA CYS A 361 -21.11 3.67 -11.87
C CYS A 361 -21.51 2.29 -11.35
N ILE A 362 -22.65 1.78 -11.77
CA ILE A 362 -23.02 0.37 -11.59
C ILE A 362 -22.98 -0.34 -12.94
N THR A 363 -22.60 -1.62 -12.93
CA THR A 363 -22.53 -2.43 -14.16
C THR A 363 -23.48 -3.62 -14.04
N PRO A 364 -24.73 -3.52 -14.55
CA PRO A 364 -25.73 -4.58 -14.44
C PRO A 364 -25.36 -5.92 -15.09
N VAL A 365 -24.35 -5.94 -15.97
CA VAL A 365 -23.92 -7.07 -16.81
C VAL A 365 -25.10 -7.73 -17.54
N SER A 366 -25.41 -7.21 -18.72
CA SER A 366 -26.48 -7.72 -19.58
C SER A 366 -26.14 -7.55 -21.05
N GLU A 367 -26.99 -8.01 -21.97
CA GLU A 367 -26.83 -7.72 -23.40
C GLU A 367 -26.84 -6.21 -23.69
N GLU A 368 -27.61 -5.43 -22.93
CA GLU A 368 -27.64 -3.96 -23.05
C GLU A 368 -26.42 -3.31 -22.40
N PHE A 369 -25.98 -3.85 -21.27
CA PHE A 369 -24.80 -3.38 -20.53
C PHE A 369 -23.69 -4.43 -20.57
N PRO A 370 -23.05 -4.65 -21.74
CA PRO A 370 -22.00 -5.64 -21.87
C PRO A 370 -20.81 -5.31 -20.97
N TYR A 371 -20.24 -6.36 -20.39
CA TYR A 371 -19.04 -6.30 -19.58
C TYR A 371 -18.20 -7.55 -19.83
N ASP A 372 -16.95 -7.38 -20.25
CA ASP A 372 -16.03 -8.49 -20.55
C ASP A 372 -14.80 -8.54 -19.61
N GLY A 373 -14.81 -7.70 -18.58
CA GLY A 373 -13.73 -7.57 -17.59
C GLY A 373 -12.66 -6.54 -17.94
N ASP A 374 -12.28 -6.41 -19.22
CA ASP A 374 -11.06 -5.69 -19.60
C ASP A 374 -11.25 -4.73 -20.78
N LYS A 375 -12.03 -5.09 -21.81
CA LYS A 375 -12.14 -4.35 -23.08
C LYS A 375 -13.45 -3.62 -23.24
N ILE A 376 -14.55 -4.11 -22.68
CA ILE A 376 -15.87 -3.50 -22.75
C ILE A 376 -16.38 -3.36 -21.34
N LYS A 377 -16.63 -2.12 -20.92
CA LYS A 377 -17.24 -1.78 -19.64
C LYS A 377 -18.33 -0.77 -19.88
N THR A 378 -19.58 -1.20 -19.69
CA THR A 378 -20.73 -0.31 -19.78
C THR A 378 -21.51 -0.33 -18.47
N GLY A 379 -22.30 0.70 -18.23
CA GLY A 379 -23.06 0.79 -17.00
C GLY A 379 -23.95 2.01 -16.91
N VAL A 380 -24.59 2.15 -15.76
CA VAL A 380 -25.33 3.34 -15.39
C VAL A 380 -24.44 4.19 -14.51
N ILE A 381 -24.10 5.38 -15.01
CA ILE A 381 -23.31 6.37 -14.28
C ILE A 381 -24.23 7.39 -13.63
N PHE A 382 -23.91 7.80 -12.42
CA PHE A 382 -24.64 8.83 -11.70
C PHE A 382 -23.73 9.59 -10.75
N GLY A 383 -24.00 10.87 -10.56
CA GLY A 383 -23.20 11.69 -9.67
C GLY A 383 -23.28 13.17 -10.01
N PRO A 384 -22.55 13.99 -9.24
CA PRO A 384 -22.40 15.40 -9.52
C PRO A 384 -21.64 15.65 -10.83
N VAL A 385 -22.16 16.54 -11.66
CA VAL A 385 -21.58 16.97 -12.95
C VAL A 385 -21.43 18.49 -12.92
N PRO A 386 -20.22 19.02 -13.16
CA PRO A 386 -20.02 20.45 -13.27
C PRO A 386 -20.65 20.98 -14.57
N HIS A 387 -21.42 22.05 -14.45
CA HIS A 387 -22.02 22.80 -15.56
C HIS A 387 -21.71 24.29 -15.36
N GLY A 388 -20.62 24.75 -15.99
CA GLY A 388 -20.09 26.09 -15.76
C GLY A 388 -19.67 26.32 -14.29
N LYS A 389 -20.43 27.13 -13.55
CA LYS A 389 -20.21 27.40 -12.12
C LYS A 389 -21.10 26.58 -11.20
N GLU A 390 -22.07 25.85 -11.74
CA GLU A 390 -23.01 25.05 -10.96
C GLU A 390 -22.61 23.58 -10.98
N VAL A 391 -22.98 22.84 -9.94
CA VAL A 391 -22.84 21.38 -9.88
C VAL A 391 -24.24 20.79 -9.76
N THR A 392 -24.60 19.90 -10.69
CA THR A 392 -25.92 19.25 -10.72
C THR A 392 -25.78 17.74 -10.69
N PHE A 393 -26.72 17.02 -10.07
CA PHE A 393 -26.68 15.56 -10.06
C PHE A 393 -27.33 15.01 -11.33
N ARG A 394 -26.57 14.21 -12.08
CA ARG A 394 -27.05 13.58 -13.32
C ARG A 394 -26.98 12.08 -13.24
N ILE A 395 -27.80 11.45 -14.07
CA ILE A 395 -27.81 10.01 -14.32
C ILE A 395 -27.64 9.82 -15.83
N GLY A 396 -26.85 8.84 -16.23
CA GLY A 396 -26.51 8.59 -17.62
C GLY A 396 -26.01 7.18 -17.85
N ARG A 397 -25.50 6.95 -19.05
CA ARG A 397 -24.84 5.71 -19.46
C ARG A 397 -23.34 5.94 -19.52
N PHE A 398 -22.59 4.99 -19.00
CA PHE A 398 -21.13 4.96 -19.12
C PHE A 398 -20.71 3.91 -20.14
N GLN A 399 -19.69 4.24 -20.93
CA GLN A 399 -19.07 3.33 -21.87
C GLN A 399 -17.56 3.52 -21.86
N ASN A 400 -16.85 2.39 -21.81
CA ASN A 400 -15.41 2.32 -21.97
C ASN A 400 -15.10 1.08 -22.82
N ASN A 401 -14.65 1.33 -24.05
CA ASN A 401 -14.26 0.30 -25.00
C ASN A 401 -12.74 0.38 -25.25
N GLU A 402 -12.10 -0.77 -25.42
CA GLU A 402 -10.67 -0.85 -25.76
C GLU A 402 -10.38 -0.08 -27.06
N GLY A 403 -9.46 0.87 -26.98
CA GLY A 403 -9.05 1.70 -28.12
C GLY A 403 -9.89 2.97 -28.31
N GLU A 404 -10.91 3.21 -27.49
CA GLU A 404 -11.72 4.42 -27.51
C GLU A 404 -11.53 5.23 -26.22
N GLU A 405 -11.71 6.55 -26.29
CA GLU A 405 -11.78 7.34 -25.06
C GLU A 405 -13.05 6.97 -24.28
N PRO A 406 -12.95 6.73 -22.97
CA PRO A 406 -14.14 6.46 -22.17
C PRO A 406 -15.07 7.67 -22.22
N GLY A 407 -16.37 7.42 -22.17
CA GLY A 407 -17.37 8.46 -22.30
C GLY A 407 -18.61 8.21 -21.45
N ALA A 408 -19.32 9.30 -21.18
CA ALA A 408 -20.63 9.27 -20.58
C ALA A 408 -21.68 9.87 -21.53
N THR A 409 -22.91 9.37 -21.49
CA THR A 409 -24.06 9.98 -22.14
C THR A 409 -25.12 10.25 -21.08
N TRP A 410 -25.31 11.52 -20.74
CA TRP A 410 -26.31 11.93 -19.75
C TRP A 410 -27.74 11.80 -20.28
N ALA A 411 -28.66 11.38 -19.42
CA ALA A 411 -30.08 11.28 -19.77
C ALA A 411 -30.64 12.65 -20.18
N ARG A 412 -31.42 12.67 -21.26
CA ARG A 412 -31.94 13.91 -21.88
C ARG A 412 -33.36 14.27 -21.43
N ASN A 413 -34.07 13.32 -20.82
CA ASN A 413 -35.47 13.46 -20.44
C ASN A 413 -35.83 12.52 -19.28
N ASP A 414 -37.00 12.74 -18.67
CA ASP A 414 -37.49 11.96 -17.53
C ASP A 414 -37.72 10.48 -17.85
N PHE A 415 -38.04 10.14 -19.11
CA PHE A 415 -38.22 8.76 -19.52
C PHE A 415 -36.90 7.97 -19.43
N GLU A 416 -35.81 8.54 -19.95
CA GLU A 416 -34.47 7.95 -19.83
C GLU A 416 -34.00 7.89 -18.37
N VAL A 417 -34.27 8.94 -17.58
CA VAL A 417 -33.96 8.94 -16.15
C VAL A 417 -34.67 7.79 -15.44
N ASN A 418 -35.98 7.62 -15.65
CA ASN A 418 -36.75 6.55 -15.01
C ASN A 418 -36.29 5.16 -15.45
N TYR A 419 -35.94 4.99 -16.73
CA TYR A 419 -35.37 3.75 -17.25
C TYR A 419 -34.06 3.37 -16.53
N LEU A 420 -33.14 4.33 -16.38
CA LEU A 420 -31.87 4.12 -15.69
C LEU A 420 -32.06 3.87 -14.18
N LEU A 421 -33.04 4.53 -13.56
CA LEU A 421 -33.43 4.28 -12.16
C LEU A 421 -33.98 2.87 -11.95
N ASP A 422 -34.81 2.36 -12.86
CA ASP A 422 -35.29 0.97 -12.82
C ASP A 422 -34.15 -0.03 -12.98
N THR A 423 -33.17 0.30 -13.83
CA THR A 423 -31.93 -0.48 -13.96
C THR A 423 -31.17 -0.51 -12.63
N ILE A 424 -30.95 0.64 -11.97
CA ILE A 424 -30.32 0.72 -10.64
C ILE A 424 -31.11 -0.10 -9.61
N LYS A 425 -32.43 0.05 -9.59
CA LYS A 425 -33.32 -0.68 -8.69
C LYS A 425 -33.16 -2.19 -8.83
N SER A 426 -33.08 -2.69 -10.07
CA SER A 426 -32.92 -4.12 -10.35
C SER A 426 -31.61 -4.70 -9.83
N GLN A 427 -30.54 -3.89 -9.77
CA GLN A 427 -29.23 -4.31 -9.26
C GLN A 427 -29.05 -4.04 -7.77
N SER A 428 -29.87 -3.18 -7.16
CA SER A 428 -29.72 -2.73 -5.78
C SER A 428 -29.55 -3.86 -4.75
N SER A 429 -30.25 -4.99 -4.92
CA SER A 429 -30.17 -6.14 -4.02
C SER A 429 -28.86 -6.94 -4.13
N LYS A 430 -28.17 -6.84 -5.28
CA LYS A 430 -26.87 -7.48 -5.52
C LYS A 430 -25.71 -6.64 -5.00
N ILE A 431 -25.91 -5.32 -4.92
CA ILE A 431 -24.88 -4.39 -4.47
C ILE A 431 -24.71 -4.49 -2.96
N ASN A 432 -23.46 -4.72 -2.52
CA ASN A 432 -23.11 -4.83 -1.11
C ASN A 432 -23.47 -3.53 -0.34
N PHE A 433 -23.92 -3.67 0.90
CA PHE A 433 -24.24 -2.57 1.79
C PHE A 433 -23.07 -1.59 1.96
N GLU A 434 -21.84 -2.12 2.08
CA GLU A 434 -20.65 -1.30 2.27
C GLU A 434 -20.37 -0.37 1.06
N GLU A 435 -20.57 -0.88 -0.16
CA GLU A 435 -20.41 -0.09 -1.39
C GLU A 435 -21.40 1.08 -1.43
N LYS A 436 -22.65 0.83 -1.03
CA LYS A 436 -23.68 1.88 -0.88
C LYS A 436 -23.24 2.90 0.17
N ARG A 437 -22.72 2.43 1.31
CA ARG A 437 -22.24 3.28 2.41
C ARG A 437 -21.14 4.23 1.96
N VAL A 438 -20.13 3.72 1.26
CA VAL A 438 -19.01 4.51 0.71
C VAL A 438 -19.52 5.54 -0.29
N PHE A 439 -20.41 5.16 -1.21
CA PHE A 439 -21.02 6.09 -2.16
C PHE A 439 -21.72 7.26 -1.45
N PHE A 440 -22.58 6.97 -0.47
CA PHE A 440 -23.31 8.01 0.26
C PHE A 440 -22.40 8.90 1.10
N PHE A 441 -21.40 8.31 1.76
CA PHE A 441 -20.40 9.05 2.52
C PHE A 441 -19.62 10.02 1.61
N ASN A 442 -19.18 9.56 0.45
CA ASN A 442 -18.43 10.39 -0.51
C ASN A 442 -19.30 11.51 -1.07
N TYR A 443 -20.56 11.23 -1.42
CA TYR A 443 -21.46 12.26 -1.92
C TYR A 443 -21.75 13.35 -0.87
N ALA A 444 -21.98 12.95 0.39
CA ALA A 444 -22.17 13.89 1.50
C ALA A 444 -20.99 14.86 1.68
N ARG A 445 -19.75 14.38 1.45
CA ARG A 445 -18.55 15.21 1.55
C ARG A 445 -18.40 16.21 0.40
N LEU A 446 -18.97 15.89 -0.76
CA LEU A 446 -18.88 16.70 -1.98
C LEU A 446 -20.05 17.65 -2.17
N ALA A 447 -21.19 17.38 -1.52
CA ALA A 447 -22.35 18.24 -1.58
C ALA A 447 -21.96 19.63 -1.05
N ASP A 448 -21.87 20.59 -1.97
CA ASP A 448 -21.65 21.98 -1.67
C ASP A 448 -22.84 22.47 -0.82
N LEU A 449 -22.67 22.39 0.49
CA LEU A 449 -23.23 23.29 1.48
C LEU A 449 -24.73 23.68 1.28
N GLY A 450 -25.64 22.74 1.00
CA GLY A 450 -27.08 23.00 1.19
C GLY A 450 -28.08 22.34 0.24
N ARG A 451 -27.71 22.02 -1.00
CA ARG A 451 -28.69 21.58 -2.01
C ARG A 451 -28.64 20.07 -2.26
N ILE A 452 -29.72 19.39 -1.87
CA ILE A 452 -29.94 18.00 -2.25
C ILE A 452 -30.64 18.00 -3.61
N ASP A 453 -29.97 17.46 -4.62
CA ASP A 453 -30.54 17.31 -5.96
C ASP A 453 -31.62 16.23 -6.00
N GLU A 454 -32.71 16.47 -6.71
CA GLU A 454 -33.83 15.53 -6.85
C GLU A 454 -33.38 14.18 -7.43
N ASN A 455 -32.44 14.18 -8.37
CA ASN A 455 -31.91 12.95 -8.96
C ASN A 455 -31.10 12.13 -7.96
N PHE A 456 -30.38 12.78 -7.02
CA PHE A 456 -29.72 12.07 -5.93
C PHE A 456 -30.74 11.36 -5.04
N VAL A 457 -31.85 12.03 -4.70
CA VAL A 457 -32.95 11.43 -3.92
C VAL A 457 -33.54 10.22 -4.64
N LYS A 458 -33.76 10.34 -5.95
CA LYS A 458 -34.25 9.23 -6.79
C LYS A 458 -33.28 8.05 -6.73
N VAL A 459 -31.98 8.26 -6.95
CA VAL A 459 -30.94 7.22 -6.84
C VAL A 459 -30.92 6.59 -5.45
N PHE A 460 -30.96 7.40 -4.39
CA PHE A 460 -31.00 6.92 -3.01
C PHE A 460 -32.17 5.96 -2.78
N ASN A 461 -33.37 6.35 -3.22
CA ASN A 461 -34.59 5.56 -3.02
C ASN A 461 -34.59 4.23 -3.78
N VAL A 462 -33.94 4.15 -4.95
CA VAL A 462 -33.86 2.91 -5.73
C VAL A 462 -32.67 2.04 -5.34
N LEU A 463 -31.57 2.63 -4.84
CA LEU A 463 -30.39 1.90 -4.40
C LEU A 463 -30.58 1.28 -3.00
N VAL A 464 -31.43 1.90 -2.17
CA VAL A 464 -31.71 1.47 -0.79
C VAL A 464 -33.17 1.09 -0.63
N THR A 465 -33.46 -0.18 -0.89
CA THR A 465 -34.81 -0.75 -0.89
C THR A 465 -35.25 -1.28 0.48
N GLN A 466 -34.31 -1.65 1.36
CA GLN A 466 -34.60 -2.09 2.74
C GLN A 466 -34.62 -0.90 3.71
N GLU A 467 -35.59 -0.88 4.63
CA GLU A 467 -35.80 0.25 5.54
C GLU A 467 -34.70 0.38 6.60
N GLU A 468 -34.15 -0.74 7.08
CA GLU A 468 -33.07 -0.78 8.07
C GLU A 468 -31.75 -0.25 7.49
N ASP A 469 -31.41 -0.70 6.28
CA ASP A 469 -30.29 -0.16 5.51
C ASP A 469 -30.43 1.34 5.30
N ARG A 470 -31.66 1.80 5.04
CA ARG A 470 -31.95 3.20 4.81
C ARG A 470 -31.63 4.06 6.02
N ALA A 471 -31.98 3.62 7.23
CA ALA A 471 -31.63 4.34 8.45
C ALA A 471 -30.10 4.37 8.68
N ALA A 472 -29.40 3.25 8.46
CA ALA A 472 -27.96 3.15 8.66
C ALA A 472 -27.15 3.99 7.65
N LEU A 473 -27.52 3.96 6.37
CA LEU A 473 -26.89 4.76 5.32
C LEU A 473 -27.19 6.25 5.49
N PHE A 474 -28.40 6.57 5.96
CA PHE A 474 -28.76 7.95 6.29
C PHE A 474 -27.95 8.49 7.48
N ARG A 475 -27.70 7.69 8.52
CA ARG A 475 -26.77 8.06 9.61
C ARG A 475 -25.36 8.30 9.09
N THR A 476 -24.85 7.42 8.22
CA THR A 476 -23.54 7.58 7.60
C THR A 476 -23.45 8.90 6.82
N TYR A 477 -24.50 9.24 6.07
CA TYR A 477 -24.60 10.48 5.33
C TYR A 477 -24.52 11.72 6.24
N ILE A 478 -25.26 11.72 7.36
CA ILE A 478 -25.20 12.80 8.36
C ILE A 478 -23.80 12.93 8.95
N GLN A 479 -23.17 11.81 9.35
CA GLN A 479 -21.82 11.82 9.92
C GLN A 479 -20.78 12.40 8.95
N ALA A 480 -20.85 12.00 7.69
CA ALA A 480 -19.97 12.49 6.63
C ALA A 480 -20.11 14.01 6.42
N MET A 481 -21.36 14.50 6.43
CA MET A 481 -21.63 15.93 6.40
C MET A 481 -21.00 16.62 7.61
N GLU A 482 -21.29 16.17 8.83
CA GLU A 482 -20.74 16.73 10.08
C GLU A 482 -19.23 16.86 10.04
N GLU A 483 -18.54 15.82 9.54
CA GLU A 483 -17.10 15.84 9.37
C GLU A 483 -16.64 16.90 8.36
N SER A 484 -17.28 17.01 7.20
CA SER A 484 -16.97 18.07 6.22
C SER A 484 -17.17 19.47 6.80
N TYR A 485 -18.25 19.71 7.54
CA TYR A 485 -18.51 21.00 8.19
C TYR A 485 -17.47 21.31 9.27
N ARG A 486 -17.10 20.32 10.09
CA ARG A 486 -16.04 20.46 11.10
C ARG A 486 -14.71 20.83 10.46
N LEU A 487 -14.30 20.13 9.40
CA LEU A 487 -13.06 20.41 8.67
C LEU A 487 -13.05 21.81 8.05
N ALA A 488 -14.18 22.26 7.50
CA ALA A 488 -14.32 23.62 6.97
C ALA A 488 -14.12 24.67 8.08
N LEU A 489 -14.69 24.46 9.27
CA LEU A 489 -14.52 25.34 10.43
C LEU A 489 -13.07 25.36 10.93
N GLU A 490 -12.41 24.20 11.01
CA GLU A 490 -10.99 24.09 11.37
C GLU A 490 -10.10 24.85 10.39
N SER A 491 -10.35 24.72 9.08
CA SER A 491 -9.63 25.46 8.04
C SER A 491 -9.78 26.99 8.17
N ILE A 492 -10.96 27.46 8.58
CA ILE A 492 -11.20 28.88 8.89
C ILE A 492 -10.37 29.32 10.11
N GLU A 493 -10.28 28.50 11.16
CA GLU A 493 -9.46 28.80 12.35
C GLU A 493 -7.96 28.80 12.05
N GLU A 494 -7.48 27.86 11.25
CA GLU A 494 -6.07 27.82 10.81
C GLU A 494 -5.73 29.03 9.93
N SER A 495 -6.64 29.42 9.04
CA SER A 495 -6.49 30.62 8.20
C SER A 495 -6.39 31.90 9.04
N ARG A 496 -7.11 31.95 10.18
CA ARG A 496 -7.03 33.04 11.16
C ARG A 496 -5.68 33.06 11.88
N ALA A 497 -5.15 31.90 12.27
CA ALA A 497 -3.86 31.78 12.95
C ALA A 497 -2.69 32.20 12.04
N ASN A 498 -2.81 31.96 10.73
CA ASN A 498 -1.71 32.14 9.76
C ASN A 498 -1.75 33.46 8.96
N ARG A 499 -2.75 34.33 9.15
CA ARG A 499 -2.88 35.61 8.43
C ARG A 499 -3.15 36.79 9.38
N PRO A 500 -2.10 37.49 9.86
CA PRO A 500 -2.28 38.68 10.68
C PRO A 500 -2.80 39.83 9.80
N GLY A 501 -4.13 39.98 9.75
CA GLY A 501 -4.81 40.98 8.92
C GLY A 501 -6.21 40.60 8.42
N TRP A 502 -6.65 39.35 8.61
CA TRP A 502 -8.07 39.03 8.45
C TRP A 502 -8.86 39.59 9.64
N SER A 503 -9.85 40.45 9.36
CA SER A 503 -10.75 40.95 10.40
C SER A 503 -11.53 39.78 11.01
N LEU A 504 -11.84 39.88 12.32
CA LEU A 504 -12.70 38.91 13.01
C LEU A 504 -14.01 38.69 12.25
N ASP A 505 -14.52 39.75 11.60
CA ASP A 505 -15.78 39.79 10.88
C ASP A 505 -15.82 38.82 9.68
N LYS A 506 -14.76 38.78 8.85
CA LYS A 506 -14.70 37.86 7.69
C LYS A 506 -14.66 36.38 8.07
N ASN A 507 -14.07 36.06 9.22
CA ASN A 507 -14.08 34.69 9.75
C ASN A 507 -15.45 34.33 10.31
N ASN A 508 -16.12 35.27 10.98
CA ASN A 508 -17.47 35.06 11.48
C ASN A 508 -18.48 34.91 10.33
N GLU A 509 -18.40 35.74 9.28
CA GLU A 509 -19.22 35.61 8.06
C GLU A 509 -19.10 34.23 7.43
N LYS A 510 -17.87 33.71 7.26
CA LYS A 510 -17.65 32.38 6.71
C LYS A 510 -18.17 31.26 7.60
N ARG A 511 -18.05 31.39 8.93
CA ARG A 511 -18.65 30.41 9.86
C ARG A 511 -20.17 30.42 9.73
N ILE A 512 -20.78 31.60 9.66
CA ILE A 512 -22.22 31.77 9.49
C ILE A 512 -22.68 31.13 8.18
N GLU A 513 -21.94 31.33 7.09
CA GLU A 513 -22.20 30.70 5.79
C GLU A 513 -22.16 29.17 5.90
N VAL A 514 -21.09 28.62 6.48
CA VAL A 514 -20.92 27.16 6.71
C VAL A 514 -22.04 26.60 7.59
N TYR A 515 -22.44 27.29 8.66
CA TYR A 515 -23.55 26.86 9.52
C TYR A 515 -24.91 26.96 8.83
N GLY A 516 -25.18 28.05 8.12
CA GLY A 516 -26.43 28.27 7.40
C GLY A 516 -26.65 27.23 6.29
N ALA A 517 -25.56 26.88 5.60
CA ALA A 517 -25.50 25.77 4.66
C ALA A 517 -25.85 24.43 5.30
N TRP A 518 -25.28 24.12 6.47
CA TRP A 518 -25.55 22.88 7.17
C TRP A 518 -27.01 22.74 7.58
N VAL A 519 -27.57 23.78 8.19
CA VAL A 519 -28.97 23.84 8.59
C VAL A 519 -29.89 23.64 7.38
N SER A 520 -29.59 24.30 6.26
CA SER A 520 -30.40 24.19 5.04
C SER A 520 -30.34 22.78 4.46
N ALA A 521 -29.16 22.16 4.41
CA ALA A 521 -29.01 20.78 3.99
C ALA A 521 -29.82 19.83 4.89
N TYR A 522 -29.81 20.04 6.20
CA TYR A 522 -30.54 19.21 7.16
C TYR A 522 -32.07 19.32 7.04
N GLU A 523 -32.61 20.54 6.91
CA GLU A 523 -34.06 20.70 6.70
C GLU A 523 -34.50 20.11 5.35
N ASN A 524 -33.67 20.23 4.30
CA ASN A 524 -33.90 19.56 3.03
C ASN A 524 -33.92 18.03 3.21
N LEU A 525 -32.98 17.45 3.98
CA LEU A 525 -32.97 16.01 4.26
C LEU A 525 -34.26 15.59 5.00
N LYS A 526 -34.71 16.38 5.95
CA LYS A 526 -35.92 16.11 6.75
C LYS A 526 -37.18 16.15 5.91
N GLU A 527 -37.28 17.11 4.99
CA GLU A 527 -38.38 17.20 4.03
C GLU A 527 -38.39 16.00 3.07
N VAL A 528 -37.23 15.67 2.53
CA VAL A 528 -37.05 14.61 1.53
C VAL A 528 -37.26 13.21 2.14
N PHE A 529 -36.76 12.95 3.35
CA PHE A 529 -36.71 11.61 3.93
C PHE A 529 -37.70 11.37 5.09
N GLY A 530 -38.42 12.40 5.54
CA GLY A 530 -39.62 12.37 6.38
C GLY A 530 -39.66 11.27 7.48
N PRO A 531 -40.41 10.16 7.31
CA PRO A 531 -40.50 9.09 8.32
C PRO A 531 -39.18 8.35 8.57
N THR A 532 -38.38 8.12 7.53
CA THR A 532 -37.07 7.45 7.61
C THR A 532 -36.11 8.28 8.46
N PHE A 533 -36.17 9.60 8.26
CA PHE A 533 -35.41 10.57 9.04
C PHE A 533 -35.75 10.48 10.52
N LYS A 534 -37.02 10.43 10.90
CA LYS A 534 -37.44 10.33 12.30
C LYS A 534 -36.97 9.03 12.97
N LYS A 535 -36.94 7.91 12.25
CA LYS A 535 -36.44 6.62 12.76
C LYS A 535 -34.92 6.65 12.93
N ALA A 536 -34.19 7.18 11.95
CA ALA A 536 -32.73 7.31 12.01
C ALA A 536 -32.27 8.34 13.06
N ALA A 537 -33.01 9.45 13.22
CA ALA A 537 -32.73 10.52 14.18
C ALA A 537 -33.21 10.20 15.61
N GLY A 538 -34.27 9.39 15.76
CA GLY A 538 -34.83 8.97 17.04
C GLY A 538 -33.92 8.04 17.86
N GLU A 539 -32.82 7.57 17.28
CA GLU A 539 -31.77 6.79 17.96
C GLU A 539 -30.53 7.65 18.30
N SER A 540 -30.55 8.96 18.02
CA SER A 540 -29.45 9.88 18.25
C SER A 540 -29.96 11.27 18.67
N ASP A 541 -30.49 11.35 19.90
CA ASP A 541 -30.92 12.60 20.55
C ASP A 541 -29.84 13.71 20.51
N ASP A 542 -28.56 13.31 20.46
CA ASP A 542 -27.39 14.19 20.39
C ASP A 542 -27.33 15.03 19.10
N VAL A 543 -27.74 14.49 17.95
CA VAL A 543 -27.72 15.23 16.66
C VAL A 543 -28.80 16.32 16.65
N VAL A 544 -29.99 15.99 17.15
CA VAL A 544 -31.11 16.94 17.26
C VAL A 544 -30.81 18.04 18.30
N GLU A 545 -30.20 17.69 19.43
CA GLU A 545 -29.72 18.63 20.45
C GLU A 545 -28.62 19.56 19.92
N ARG A 546 -27.61 19.02 19.23
CA ARG A 546 -26.53 19.81 18.61
C ARG A 546 -27.06 20.76 17.54
N LEU A 547 -28.04 20.34 16.75
CA LEU A 547 -28.69 21.19 15.75
C LEU A 547 -29.56 22.28 16.38
N LYS A 548 -30.29 21.98 17.47
CA LYS A 548 -30.97 23.03 18.26
C LYS A 548 -29.97 24.04 18.82
N TYR A 549 -28.81 23.57 19.29
CA TYR A 549 -27.72 24.42 19.75
C TYR A 549 -27.19 25.33 18.62
N LEU A 550 -26.98 24.79 17.42
CA LEU A 550 -26.51 25.55 16.25
C LEU A 550 -27.56 26.52 15.72
N LEU A 551 -28.83 26.11 15.67
CA LEU A 551 -29.96 26.98 15.33
C LEU A 551 -30.12 28.11 16.35
N SER A 552 -29.73 27.91 17.62
CA SER A 552 -29.71 28.99 18.61
C SER A 552 -28.67 30.08 18.32
N PHE A 553 -27.70 29.82 17.43
CA PHE A 553 -26.82 30.86 16.89
C PHE A 553 -27.45 31.62 15.73
N LYS A 554 -28.41 31.04 15.00
CA LYS A 554 -29.16 31.72 13.93
C LYS A 554 -29.88 32.97 14.45
N ASP A 555 -30.44 32.88 15.65
CA ASP A 555 -31.13 34.00 16.31
C ASP A 555 -30.16 34.99 17.00
N LYS A 556 -28.89 34.62 17.15
CA LYS A 556 -27.81 35.49 17.69
C LYS A 556 -26.97 36.15 16.61
N ILE A 557 -27.15 35.74 15.35
CA ILE A 557 -26.59 36.43 14.19
C ILE A 557 -27.47 37.65 13.98
N ASP A 558 -27.02 38.75 14.56
CA ASP A 558 -27.64 40.05 14.37
C ASP A 558 -27.65 40.37 12.86
N THR A 559 -28.83 40.34 12.26
CA THR A 559 -29.08 40.71 10.86
C THR A 559 -28.70 42.16 10.55
N SER A 560 -28.27 42.94 11.56
CA SER A 560 -27.69 44.28 11.38
C SER A 560 -26.35 44.29 10.61
N LEU A 561 -25.64 43.16 10.49
CA LEU A 561 -24.40 43.05 9.72
C LEU A 561 -24.60 42.85 8.20
N TYR A 562 -25.84 42.67 7.74
CA TYR A 562 -26.18 42.41 6.33
C TYR A 562 -26.91 43.56 5.62
N ASN A 563 -27.00 44.76 6.21
CA ASN A 563 -27.58 45.96 5.58
C ASN A 563 -26.54 47.05 5.32
#